data_AF-A0A3M1D3C8-F1
#
_entry.id   AF-A0A3M1D3C8-F1
#
_cell.length_a   1.000
_cell.length_b   1.000
_cell.length_c   1.000
_cell.angle_alpha   90.00
_cell.angle_beta   90.00
_cell.angle_gamma   90.00
#
_symmetry.space_group_name_H-M   'P 1'
#
loop_
_entity.id
_entity.type
_entity.pdbx_description
1 polymer ?
#
loop_
_entity_poly.entity_id
_entity_poly.type
_entity_poly.pdbx_seq_one_letter_code
_entity_poly.pdbx_strand_id
1 'polypeptide(L)'
;MAMQERLRPSGDNNPWIPDIIEDWLWGPEETPRGPDTTPAPAPGVTPPTPSPPDATSWWDAYRAESSKARRQQLVFAECDAGRMQGRISALTRDQRHGAYRDAVQEALDFLQLHATLRASGTDEAAMAQRQAEYMTEEERRLAQQQGAGPTPTPQQIEQARAERNQQDYVVEPEQSRLRWPRLSPAEQQRWNARGAAARRVLAAHINRRYPQYPVTESQIIIDFAEVERLGAVAFNDGQNHCTIGFDVVEAVELNPEFAVSTVVHELFGHNEFDRGFSVSERLFVEAVARQRGVRVEDVQLTDDEWSRFNYFESEIASLVWEFDLYIARDDQGHVNPLGSPQALMVSLMRNLQSQWAPDLVRPLLSGLYTRFRADPDVSDAAARFFADNARQHLGITL
;
A
#
# COMPACT_ATOMS: atom_id res chain seq x y z
N MET A 1 33.34 -22.98 -22.18
CA MET A 1 32.83 -23.43 -23.50
C MET A 1 31.32 -23.37 -23.41
N ALA A 2 30.76 -22.20 -23.69
CA ALA A 2 30.25 -21.84 -25.02
C ALA A 2 28.85 -22.42 -25.24
N MET A 3 27.85 -21.64 -24.83
CA MET A 3 26.54 -21.66 -25.49
C MET A 3 26.17 -20.21 -25.75
N GLN A 4 26.71 -19.71 -26.86
CA GLN A 4 26.41 -18.42 -27.45
C GLN A 4 25.24 -18.61 -28.43
N GLU A 5 24.35 -17.62 -28.39
CA GLU A 5 23.52 -17.12 -29.50
C GLU A 5 22.53 -18.07 -30.17
N ARG A 6 21.23 -17.80 -29.92
CA ARG A 6 20.25 -17.63 -31.00
C ARG A 6 19.26 -16.49 -30.70
N LEU A 7 19.40 -15.43 -31.50
CA LEU A 7 18.36 -14.66 -32.17
C LEU A 7 17.44 -13.72 -31.35
N ARG A 8 17.83 -12.44 -31.30
CA ARG A 8 16.99 -11.28 -31.72
C ARG A 8 17.25 -11.05 -33.24
N PRO A 9 16.45 -10.33 -34.05
CA PRO A 9 15.58 -9.18 -33.67
C PRO A 9 14.23 -9.01 -34.41
N SER A 10 13.25 -8.45 -33.69
CA SER A 10 12.24 -7.47 -34.16
C SER A 10 11.43 -7.11 -32.90
N GLY A 11 11.36 -5.85 -32.47
CA GLY A 11 10.53 -4.84 -33.12
C GLY A 11 9.15 -4.89 -32.44
N ASP A 12 8.92 -3.93 -31.56
CA ASP A 12 7.64 -3.52 -30.97
C ASP A 12 6.90 -4.49 -30.00
N ASN A 13 6.42 -3.89 -28.90
CA ASN A 13 5.49 -4.39 -27.88
C ASN A 13 6.01 -5.42 -26.85
N ASN A 14 6.47 -4.90 -25.71
CA ASN A 14 6.50 -5.63 -24.42
C ASN A 14 5.21 -5.29 -23.65
N PRO A 15 4.23 -6.20 -23.49
CA PRO A 15 2.91 -5.84 -22.98
C PRO A 15 2.75 -5.84 -21.45
N TRP A 16 3.83 -5.95 -20.65
CA TRP A 16 3.71 -6.12 -19.19
C TRP A 16 4.66 -5.30 -18.29
N ILE A 17 5.50 -4.44 -18.86
CA ILE A 17 5.72 -3.14 -18.21
C ILE A 17 4.69 -2.28 -18.93
N PRO A 18 3.51 -2.07 -18.36
CA PRO A 18 2.61 -1.20 -19.06
C PRO A 18 3.32 0.14 -19.23
N ASP A 19 3.10 0.79 -20.35
CA ASP A 19 3.37 2.20 -20.62
C ASP A 19 2.69 3.14 -19.58
N ILE A 20 2.36 2.64 -18.38
CA ILE A 20 1.77 3.26 -17.21
C ILE A 20 2.69 4.30 -16.54
N ILE A 21 3.96 4.43 -16.93
CA ILE A 21 4.75 5.59 -16.49
C ILE A 21 4.80 6.67 -17.58
N GLU A 22 4.84 6.30 -18.87
CA GLU A 22 4.93 7.29 -19.95
C GLU A 22 3.56 7.84 -20.43
N ASP A 23 2.50 7.01 -20.49
CA ASP A 23 1.13 7.48 -20.76
C ASP A 23 0.45 8.09 -19.51
N TRP A 24 1.03 7.95 -18.31
CA TRP A 24 0.44 8.53 -17.08
C TRP A 24 0.96 9.92 -16.77
N LEU A 25 2.13 10.26 -17.31
CA LEU A 25 2.63 11.63 -17.33
C LEU A 25 1.99 12.45 -18.46
N TRP A 26 1.41 11.82 -19.50
CA TRP A 26 0.97 12.52 -20.74
C TRP A 26 -0.34 12.05 -21.40
N GLY A 27 -1.16 11.22 -20.75
CA GLY A 27 -2.50 10.88 -21.24
C GLY A 27 -3.34 12.13 -21.55
N PRO A 28 -4.31 12.07 -22.48
CA PRO A 28 -5.08 13.26 -22.86
C PRO A 28 -5.66 13.87 -21.59
N GLU A 29 -5.36 15.14 -21.35
CA GLU A 29 -5.87 15.92 -20.23
C GLU A 29 -7.40 15.72 -20.16
N GLU A 30 -7.85 14.74 -19.37
CA GLU A 30 -9.07 14.95 -18.61
C GLU A 30 -8.70 16.14 -17.77
N THR A 31 -9.16 17.32 -18.18
CA THR A 31 -9.03 18.53 -17.39
C THR A 31 -9.48 18.10 -16.01
N PRO A 32 -8.57 18.06 -15.01
CA PRO A 32 -9.02 17.82 -13.65
C PRO A 32 -10.09 18.88 -13.49
N ARG A 33 -11.32 18.48 -13.15
CA ARG A 33 -12.20 19.45 -12.52
C ARG A 33 -11.36 19.91 -11.35
N GLY A 34 -10.80 21.12 -11.49
CA GLY A 34 -9.93 21.67 -10.47
C GLY A 34 -10.65 21.50 -9.15
N PRO A 35 -9.92 21.25 -8.05
CA PRO A 35 -10.56 21.15 -6.75
C PRO A 35 -11.54 22.31 -6.66
N ASP A 36 -12.81 22.01 -6.42
CA ASP A 36 -13.82 23.03 -6.26
C ASP A 36 -13.25 23.98 -5.19
N THR A 37 -12.77 25.14 -5.63
CA THR A 37 -12.09 26.12 -4.77
C THR A 37 -13.09 26.83 -3.88
N THR A 38 -14.34 26.38 -3.87
CA THR A 38 -15.25 26.61 -2.77
C THR A 38 -14.55 26.12 -1.49
N PRO A 39 -14.14 27.02 -0.58
CA PRO A 39 -13.59 26.59 0.69
C PRO A 39 -14.58 25.61 1.30
N ALA A 40 -14.08 24.43 1.69
CA ALA A 40 -14.89 23.48 2.43
C ALA A 40 -15.64 24.27 3.51
N PRO A 41 -16.97 24.11 3.65
CA PRO A 41 -17.68 24.74 4.75
C PRO A 41 -16.88 24.42 6.01
N ALA A 42 -16.49 25.46 6.74
CA ALA A 42 -15.77 25.31 8.01
C ALA A 42 -16.45 24.16 8.75
N PRO A 43 -15.70 23.11 9.15
CA PRO A 43 -16.27 21.87 9.64
C PRO A 43 -17.37 22.24 10.60
N GLY A 44 -18.61 21.95 10.21
CA GLY A 44 -19.74 22.14 11.11
C GLY A 44 -19.32 21.42 12.37
N VAL A 45 -19.14 22.18 13.45
CA VAL A 45 -18.69 21.64 14.73
C VAL A 45 -19.80 20.71 15.16
N THR A 46 -19.70 19.45 14.74
CA THR A 46 -20.50 18.38 15.29
C THR A 46 -20.14 18.44 16.77
N PRO A 47 -21.11 18.69 17.67
CA PRO A 47 -20.82 18.73 19.09
C PRO A 47 -20.07 17.43 19.42
N PRO A 48 -18.92 17.49 20.09
CA PRO A 48 -18.15 16.30 20.40
C PRO A 48 -19.10 15.32 21.08
N THR A 49 -19.24 14.13 20.51
CA THR A 49 -19.86 13.01 21.22
C THR A 49 -19.15 12.93 22.56
N PRO A 50 -19.87 12.99 23.70
CA PRO A 50 -19.23 13.02 25.00
C PRO A 50 -18.25 11.85 25.09
N SER A 51 -16.97 12.17 25.35
CA SER A 51 -15.94 11.15 25.52
C SER A 51 -16.46 10.14 26.55
N PRO A 52 -16.46 8.82 26.25
CA PRO A 52 -16.84 7.84 27.24
C PRO A 52 -15.94 8.07 28.45
N PRO A 53 -16.50 8.20 29.68
CA PRO A 53 -15.79 8.78 30.83
C PRO A 53 -14.60 7.98 31.37
N ASP A 54 -14.06 7.02 30.60
CA ASP A 54 -12.81 6.32 30.94
C ASP A 54 -12.20 5.60 29.72
N ALA A 55 -11.76 6.35 28.70
CA ALA A 55 -11.09 5.75 27.54
C ALA A 55 -9.73 5.15 27.91
N THR A 56 -8.95 5.85 28.75
CA THR A 56 -7.63 5.40 29.18
C THR A 56 -7.67 4.11 29.99
N SER A 57 -8.63 3.91 30.91
CA SER A 57 -8.68 2.64 31.65
C SER A 57 -9.03 1.45 30.77
N TRP A 58 -9.85 1.63 29.73
CA TRP A 58 -10.13 0.57 28.77
C TRP A 58 -8.86 0.16 28.04
N TRP A 59 -8.05 1.13 27.60
CA TRP A 59 -6.77 0.87 26.94
C TRP A 59 -5.73 0.27 27.90
N ASP A 60 -5.70 0.69 29.16
CA ASP A 60 -4.83 0.09 30.18
C ASP A 60 -5.23 -1.37 30.44
N ALA A 61 -6.52 -1.66 30.57
CA ALA A 61 -7.04 -3.02 30.71
C ALA A 61 -6.78 -3.88 29.47
N TYR A 62 -6.96 -3.30 28.27
CA TYR A 62 -6.67 -3.95 27.00
C TYR A 62 -5.18 -4.34 26.89
N ARG A 63 -4.27 -3.45 27.28
CA ARG A 63 -2.82 -3.72 27.29
C ARG A 63 -2.40 -4.71 28.37
N ALA A 64 -3.10 -4.73 29.51
CA ALA A 64 -2.86 -5.68 30.58
C ALA A 64 -3.34 -7.11 30.23
N GLU A 65 -4.23 -7.25 29.25
CA GLU A 65 -4.67 -8.55 28.76
C GLU A 65 -3.58 -9.24 27.94
N SER A 66 -3.10 -10.38 28.42
CA SER A 66 -2.00 -11.12 27.79
C SER A 66 -2.45 -11.97 26.60
N SER A 67 -3.71 -12.43 26.60
CA SER A 67 -4.25 -13.28 25.54
C SER A 67 -4.67 -12.46 24.32
N LYS A 68 -4.00 -12.68 23.18
CA LYS A 68 -4.37 -12.07 21.89
C LYS A 68 -5.82 -12.37 21.51
N ALA A 69 -6.27 -13.61 21.72
CA ALA A 69 -7.65 -14.01 21.44
C ALA A 69 -8.66 -13.26 22.32
N ARG A 70 -8.31 -12.98 23.59
CA ARG A 70 -9.18 -12.20 24.48
C ARG A 70 -9.21 -10.73 24.08
N ARG A 71 -8.07 -10.14 23.72
CA ARG A 71 -7.99 -8.78 23.16
C ARG A 71 -8.85 -8.63 21.90
N GLN A 72 -8.76 -9.58 20.98
CA GLN A 72 -9.63 -9.62 19.79
C GLN A 72 -11.12 -9.63 20.17
N GLN A 73 -11.54 -10.50 21.10
CA GLN A 73 -12.93 -10.53 21.57
C GLN A 73 -13.38 -9.22 22.19
N LEU A 74 -12.51 -8.52 22.93
CA LEU A 74 -12.82 -7.21 23.51
C LEU A 74 -13.08 -6.17 22.42
N VAL A 75 -12.24 -6.13 21.37
CA VAL A 75 -12.44 -5.23 20.23
C VAL A 75 -13.72 -5.57 19.48
N PHE A 76 -13.98 -6.85 19.20
CA PHE A 76 -15.20 -7.28 18.51
C PHE A 76 -16.46 -6.85 19.29
N ALA A 77 -16.44 -7.00 20.62
CA ALA A 77 -17.54 -6.55 21.48
C ALA A 77 -17.72 -5.02 21.47
N GLU A 78 -16.65 -4.23 21.47
CA GLU A 78 -16.74 -2.76 21.33
C GLU A 78 -17.19 -2.34 19.93
N CYS A 79 -16.82 -3.09 18.87
CA CYS A 79 -17.29 -2.88 17.50
C CYS A 79 -18.80 -3.14 17.38
N ASP A 80 -19.28 -4.28 17.87
CA ASP A 80 -20.70 -4.64 17.81
C ASP A 80 -21.57 -3.69 18.64
N ALA A 81 -21.00 -3.08 19.68
CA ALA A 81 -21.66 -2.06 20.47
C ALA A 81 -21.53 -0.63 19.90
N GLY A 82 -20.84 -0.45 18.77
CA GLY A 82 -20.63 0.86 18.15
C GLY A 82 -19.75 1.82 18.97
N ARG A 83 -18.91 1.30 19.87
CA ARG A 83 -18.08 2.11 20.78
C ARG A 83 -16.62 2.21 20.35
N MET A 84 -16.11 1.29 19.52
CA MET A 84 -14.67 1.18 19.23
C MET A 84 -14.08 2.47 18.64
N GLN A 85 -14.74 3.09 17.66
CA GLN A 85 -14.28 4.37 17.10
C GLN A 85 -14.16 5.45 18.20
N GLY A 86 -15.17 5.57 19.07
CA GLY A 86 -15.13 6.49 20.20
C GLY A 86 -14.01 6.20 21.20
N ARG A 87 -13.61 4.93 21.37
CA ARG A 87 -12.45 4.55 22.21
C ARG A 87 -11.13 5.01 21.62
N ILE A 88 -10.96 4.89 20.31
CA ILE A 88 -9.73 5.30 19.61
C ILE A 88 -9.66 6.84 19.57
N SER A 89 -10.74 7.51 19.17
CA SER A 89 -10.79 8.98 19.07
C SER A 89 -10.69 9.70 20.42
N ALA A 90 -10.96 9.02 21.53
CA ALA A 90 -10.81 9.59 22.87
C ALA A 90 -9.35 9.66 23.35
N LEU A 91 -8.42 8.94 22.71
CA LEU A 91 -6.98 9.12 22.94
C LEU A 91 -6.49 10.38 22.24
N THR A 92 -5.59 11.13 22.88
CA THR A 92 -4.85 12.19 22.19
C THR A 92 -3.92 11.60 21.13
N ARG A 93 -3.46 12.41 20.18
CA ARG A 93 -2.47 11.97 19.18
C ARG A 93 -1.21 11.43 19.86
N ASP A 94 -0.64 12.15 20.83
CA ASP A 94 0.55 11.70 21.57
C ASP A 94 0.34 10.35 22.28
N GLN A 95 -0.88 10.08 22.77
CA GLN A 95 -1.22 8.79 23.35
C GLN A 95 -1.28 7.68 22.30
N ARG A 96 -1.93 7.92 21.15
CA ARG A 96 -2.01 6.97 20.03
C ARG A 96 -0.65 6.69 19.40
N HIS A 97 0.24 7.67 19.33
CA HIS A 97 1.56 7.54 18.72
C HIS A 97 2.67 7.18 19.71
N GLY A 98 2.37 7.26 21.01
CA GLY A 98 3.27 6.94 22.11
C GLY A 98 2.83 5.69 22.87
N ALA A 99 2.37 5.89 24.11
CA ALA A 99 2.17 4.80 25.09
C ALA A 99 1.15 3.72 24.65
N TYR A 100 0.21 4.05 23.76
CA TYR A 100 -0.82 3.14 23.28
C TYR A 100 -0.66 2.74 21.80
N ARG A 101 0.45 3.10 21.14
CA ARG A 101 0.67 2.84 19.70
C ARG A 101 0.39 1.41 19.29
N ASP A 102 1.06 0.46 19.92
CA ASP A 102 0.94 -0.96 19.58
C ASP A 102 -0.49 -1.48 19.82
N ALA A 103 -1.15 -0.99 20.87
CA ALA A 103 -2.51 -1.39 21.21
C ALA A 103 -3.55 -0.82 20.23
N VAL A 104 -3.41 0.45 19.83
CA VAL A 104 -4.30 1.10 18.86
C VAL A 104 -4.19 0.41 17.51
N GLN A 105 -2.97 0.14 17.05
CA GLN A 105 -2.77 -0.55 15.77
C GLN A 105 -3.35 -1.98 15.79
N GLU A 106 -3.10 -2.76 16.84
CA GLU A 106 -3.70 -4.10 16.97
C GLU A 106 -5.25 -4.05 17.00
N ALA A 107 -5.83 -3.04 17.67
CA ALA A 107 -7.28 -2.88 17.69
C ALA A 107 -7.86 -2.47 16.33
N LEU A 108 -7.13 -1.66 15.55
CA LEU A 108 -7.49 -1.34 14.17
C LEU A 108 -7.42 -2.58 13.28
N ASP A 109 -6.42 -3.45 13.44
CA ASP A 109 -6.31 -4.73 12.73
C ASP A 109 -7.50 -5.66 13.06
N PHE A 110 -7.87 -5.76 14.34
CA PHE A 110 -9.02 -6.56 14.75
C PHE A 110 -10.34 -5.98 14.26
N LEU A 111 -10.48 -4.65 14.24
CA LEU A 111 -11.67 -4.00 13.70
C LEU A 111 -11.79 -4.24 12.19
N GLN A 112 -10.69 -4.15 11.44
CA GLN A 112 -10.64 -4.52 10.02
C GLN A 112 -11.07 -5.97 9.82
N LEU A 113 -10.47 -6.91 10.58
CA LEU A 113 -10.81 -8.32 10.52
C LEU A 113 -12.30 -8.56 10.80
N HIS A 114 -12.83 -7.98 11.88
CA HIS A 114 -14.24 -8.15 12.25
C HIS A 114 -15.19 -7.70 11.14
N ALA A 115 -14.92 -6.53 10.56
CA ALA A 115 -15.72 -5.99 9.46
C ALA A 115 -15.59 -6.85 8.19
N THR A 116 -14.39 -7.36 7.88
CA THR A 116 -14.17 -8.31 6.78
C THR A 116 -15.01 -9.57 6.96
N LEU A 117 -14.96 -10.20 8.14
CA LEU A 117 -15.72 -11.42 8.43
C LEU A 117 -17.24 -11.21 8.42
N ARG A 118 -17.70 -10.07 8.95
CA ARG A 118 -19.12 -9.70 8.89
C ARG A 118 -19.60 -9.48 7.46
N ALA A 119 -18.78 -8.86 6.62
CA ALA A 119 -19.12 -8.60 5.22
C ALA A 119 -19.04 -9.86 4.35
N SER A 120 -18.14 -10.81 4.66
CA SER A 120 -18.06 -12.09 3.95
C SER A 120 -19.17 -13.06 4.36
N GLY A 121 -19.66 -12.95 5.60
CA GLY A 121 -20.63 -13.89 6.16
C GLY A 121 -20.02 -15.27 6.47
N THR A 122 -18.69 -15.37 6.50
CA THR A 122 -17.96 -16.62 6.76
C THR A 122 -16.68 -16.35 7.56
N ASP A 123 -15.93 -17.40 7.92
CA ASP A 123 -14.67 -17.30 8.66
C ASP A 123 -13.42 -17.18 7.76
N GLU A 124 -12.26 -16.87 8.37
CA GLU A 124 -10.98 -16.72 7.64
C GLU A 124 -10.62 -17.99 6.86
N ALA A 125 -10.86 -19.18 7.44
CA ALA A 125 -10.51 -20.46 6.82
C ALA A 125 -11.32 -20.72 5.53
N ALA A 126 -12.61 -20.39 5.55
CA ALA A 126 -13.47 -20.48 4.37
C ALA A 126 -13.09 -19.44 3.30
N MET A 127 -12.74 -18.21 3.71
CA MET A 127 -12.24 -17.20 2.78
C MET A 127 -10.92 -17.63 2.12
N ALA A 128 -9.97 -18.15 2.89
CA ALA A 128 -8.70 -18.67 2.38
C ALA A 128 -8.90 -19.86 1.44
N GLN A 129 -9.82 -20.77 1.77
CA GLN A 129 -10.21 -21.87 0.88
C GLN A 129 -10.78 -21.37 -0.44
N ARG A 130 -11.69 -20.39 -0.38
CA ARG A 130 -12.28 -19.77 -1.57
C ARG A 130 -11.24 -19.11 -2.46
N GLN A 131 -10.27 -18.42 -1.86
CA GLN A 131 -9.16 -17.81 -2.60
C GLN A 131 -8.26 -18.88 -3.24
N ALA A 132 -7.94 -19.98 -2.54
CA ALA A 132 -7.14 -21.07 -3.10
C ALA A 132 -7.82 -21.73 -4.32
N GLU A 133 -9.15 -21.88 -4.28
CA GLU A 133 -9.95 -22.37 -5.40
C GLU A 133 -9.88 -21.42 -6.60
N TYR A 134 -10.03 -20.11 -6.36
CA TYR A 134 -9.90 -19.09 -7.40
C TYR A 134 -8.52 -19.11 -8.05
N MET A 135 -7.44 -19.14 -7.25
CA MET A 135 -6.08 -19.21 -7.76
C MET A 135 -5.85 -20.46 -8.62
N THR A 136 -6.39 -21.61 -8.18
CA THR A 136 -6.32 -22.86 -8.95
C THR A 136 -7.10 -22.77 -10.25
N GLU A 137 -8.26 -22.12 -10.26
CA GLU A 137 -9.07 -21.90 -11.48
C GLU A 137 -8.34 -20.99 -12.47
N GLU A 138 -7.73 -19.91 -11.99
CA GLU A 138 -6.95 -18.97 -12.80
C GLU A 138 -5.75 -19.63 -13.47
N GLU A 139 -5.02 -20.48 -12.75
CA GLU A 139 -3.89 -21.22 -13.32
C GLU A 139 -4.32 -22.29 -14.33
N ARG A 140 -5.48 -22.93 -14.11
CA ARG A 140 -6.06 -23.82 -15.13
C ARG A 140 -6.44 -23.05 -16.38
N ARG A 141 -7.07 -21.88 -16.24
CA ARG A 141 -7.45 -21.01 -17.35
C ARG A 141 -6.21 -20.55 -18.13
N LEU A 142 -5.15 -20.17 -17.44
CA LEU A 142 -3.88 -19.83 -18.06
C LEU A 142 -3.28 -21.01 -18.83
N ALA A 143 -3.23 -22.20 -18.23
CA ALA A 143 -2.74 -23.40 -18.90
C ALA A 143 -3.57 -23.76 -20.15
N GLN A 144 -4.90 -23.58 -20.09
CA GLN A 144 -5.78 -23.75 -21.26
C GLN A 144 -5.46 -22.75 -22.37
N GLN A 145 -5.24 -21.47 -22.03
CA GLN A 145 -4.84 -20.43 -22.97
C GLN A 145 -3.48 -20.73 -23.63
N GLN A 146 -2.59 -21.43 -22.92
CA GLN A 146 -1.31 -21.92 -23.43
C GLN A 146 -1.40 -23.28 -24.15
N GLY A 147 -2.60 -23.83 -24.35
CA GLY A 147 -2.83 -25.00 -25.19
C GLY A 147 -2.91 -26.35 -24.47
N ALA A 148 -3.04 -26.38 -23.13
CA ALA A 148 -3.11 -27.62 -22.34
C ALA A 148 -4.38 -28.47 -22.55
N GLY A 149 -5.33 -28.04 -23.40
CA GLY A 149 -6.63 -28.68 -23.60
C GLY A 149 -7.63 -28.38 -22.46
N PRO A 150 -8.89 -28.86 -22.52
CA PRO A 150 -9.96 -28.47 -21.61
C PRO A 150 -9.75 -28.92 -20.16
N THR A 151 -8.93 -29.96 -19.93
CA THR A 151 -8.58 -30.45 -18.59
C THR A 151 -7.06 -30.52 -18.45
N PRO A 152 -6.39 -29.39 -18.12
CA PRO A 152 -4.94 -29.37 -17.94
C PRO A 152 -4.50 -30.35 -16.84
N THR A 153 -3.39 -31.05 -17.08
CA THR A 153 -2.73 -31.87 -16.06
C THR A 153 -2.06 -30.98 -15.02
N PRO A 154 -1.82 -31.48 -13.78
CA PRO A 154 -1.07 -30.72 -12.76
C PRO A 154 0.28 -30.18 -13.26
N GLN A 155 0.98 -30.95 -14.10
CA GLN A 155 2.25 -30.51 -14.68
C GLN A 155 2.08 -29.33 -15.66
N GLN A 156 1.02 -29.32 -16.46
CA GLN A 156 0.73 -28.19 -17.36
C GLN A 156 0.31 -26.95 -16.59
N ILE A 157 -0.41 -27.09 -15.48
CA ILE A 157 -0.77 -25.98 -14.59
C ILE A 157 0.50 -25.39 -13.97
N GLU A 158 1.38 -26.24 -13.45
CA GLU A 158 2.66 -25.79 -12.87
C GLU A 158 3.57 -25.14 -13.91
N GLN A 159 3.64 -25.70 -15.13
CA GLN A 159 4.38 -25.10 -16.23
C GLN A 159 3.81 -23.72 -16.59
N ALA A 160 2.49 -23.60 -16.70
CA ALA A 160 1.84 -22.34 -17.02
C ALA A 160 2.09 -21.28 -15.94
N ARG A 161 1.99 -21.68 -14.66
CA ARG A 161 2.37 -20.84 -13.53
C ARG A 161 3.82 -20.40 -13.63
N ALA A 162 4.75 -21.33 -13.86
CA ALA A 162 6.17 -21.02 -13.98
C ALA A 162 6.47 -20.07 -15.16
N GLU A 163 5.81 -20.26 -16.31
CA GLU A 163 5.95 -19.40 -17.48
C GLU A 163 5.38 -17.99 -17.22
N ARG A 164 4.20 -17.87 -16.59
CA ARG A 164 3.67 -16.56 -16.17
C ARG A 164 4.58 -15.91 -15.14
N ASN A 165 5.06 -16.64 -14.15
CA ASN A 165 5.97 -16.10 -13.15
C ASN A 165 7.30 -15.64 -13.79
N GLN A 166 7.74 -16.23 -14.91
CA GLN A 166 8.89 -15.74 -15.69
C GLN A 166 8.56 -14.49 -16.52
N GLN A 167 7.33 -14.35 -16.99
CA GLN A 167 6.86 -13.18 -17.76
C GLN A 167 6.59 -11.97 -16.86
N ASP A 168 5.99 -12.23 -15.70
CA ASP A 168 5.61 -11.22 -14.70
C ASP A 168 6.73 -10.92 -13.72
N TYR A 169 7.82 -11.71 -13.73
CA TYR A 169 9.04 -11.29 -13.07
C TYR A 169 9.42 -9.94 -13.66
N VAL A 170 9.52 -8.92 -12.79
CA VAL A 170 10.13 -7.66 -13.14
C VAL A 170 11.53 -8.02 -13.62
N VAL A 171 11.73 -8.07 -14.94
CA VAL A 171 13.06 -8.20 -15.50
C VAL A 171 13.79 -6.99 -14.96
N GLU A 172 14.71 -7.22 -14.03
CA GLU A 172 15.57 -6.15 -13.50
C GLU A 172 15.99 -5.32 -14.72
N PRO A 173 15.76 -4.00 -14.70
CA PRO A 173 16.01 -3.20 -15.89
C PRO A 173 17.43 -3.51 -16.35
N GLU A 174 17.60 -3.85 -17.64
CA GLU A 174 18.92 -4.13 -18.19
C GLU A 174 19.89 -3.09 -17.62
N GLN A 175 20.96 -3.48 -16.91
CA GLN A 175 21.77 -2.52 -16.13
C GLN A 175 22.29 -1.33 -16.98
N SER A 176 22.39 -1.54 -18.29
CA SER A 176 22.70 -0.52 -19.29
C SER A 176 21.64 0.59 -19.47
N ARG A 177 20.43 0.41 -18.94
CA ARG A 177 19.32 1.37 -18.95
C ARG A 177 19.28 2.24 -17.70
N LEU A 178 19.72 1.71 -16.55
CA LEU A 178 19.76 2.44 -15.27
C LEU A 178 20.66 3.68 -15.38
N ARG A 179 20.23 4.82 -14.82
CA ARG A 179 20.99 6.08 -14.88
C ARG A 179 22.26 5.97 -14.04
N TRP A 180 22.15 5.50 -12.80
CA TRP A 180 23.24 5.50 -11.83
C TRP A 180 24.55 4.85 -12.31
N PRO A 181 24.56 3.60 -12.82
CA PRO A 181 25.80 2.96 -13.29
C PRO A 181 26.41 3.61 -14.53
N ARG A 182 25.66 4.44 -15.26
CA ARG A 182 26.13 5.16 -16.46
C ARG A 182 26.75 6.51 -16.15
N LEU A 183 26.53 7.03 -14.95
CA LEU A 183 27.13 8.28 -14.51
C LEU A 183 28.63 8.08 -14.30
N SER A 184 29.42 9.09 -14.68
CA SER A 184 30.83 9.15 -14.28
C SER A 184 30.95 9.25 -12.74
N PRO A 185 32.10 8.87 -12.15
CA PRO A 185 32.31 9.03 -10.71
C PRO A 185 32.09 10.47 -10.21
N ALA A 186 32.42 11.48 -11.03
CA ALA A 186 32.19 12.88 -10.71
C ALA A 186 30.70 13.24 -10.68
N GLU A 187 29.89 12.67 -11.58
CA GLU A 187 28.44 12.88 -11.59
C GLU A 187 27.76 12.16 -10.43
N GLN A 188 28.17 10.92 -10.11
CA GLN A 188 27.70 10.20 -8.92
C GLN A 188 27.99 11.01 -7.64
N GLN A 189 29.19 11.58 -7.53
CA GLN A 189 29.54 12.45 -6.39
C GLN A 189 28.65 13.70 -6.32
N ARG A 190 28.34 14.33 -7.46
CA ARG A 190 27.43 15.49 -7.51
C ARG A 190 26.01 15.10 -7.07
N TRP A 191 25.51 13.96 -7.52
CA TRP A 191 24.20 13.44 -7.12
C TRP A 191 24.13 13.10 -5.64
N ASN A 192 25.15 12.47 -5.08
CA ASN A 192 25.24 12.24 -3.64
C ASN A 192 25.23 13.54 -2.83
N ALA A 193 25.93 14.58 -3.31
CA ALA A 193 25.91 15.89 -2.66
C ALA A 193 24.52 16.56 -2.72
N ARG A 194 23.84 16.45 -3.87
CA ARG A 194 22.45 16.94 -4.04
C ARG A 194 21.48 16.19 -3.14
N GLY A 195 21.54 14.86 -3.12
CA GLY A 195 20.71 14.03 -2.23
C GLY A 195 20.91 14.36 -0.75
N ALA A 196 22.16 14.54 -0.30
CA ALA A 196 22.45 14.95 1.07
C ALA A 196 21.86 16.34 1.42
N ALA A 197 21.85 17.28 0.47
CA ALA A 197 21.23 18.59 0.65
C ALA A 197 19.70 18.49 0.67
N ALA A 198 19.10 17.79 -0.30
CA ALA A 198 17.67 17.56 -0.40
C ALA A 198 17.11 16.92 0.87
N ARG A 199 17.76 15.87 1.37
CA ARG A 199 17.43 15.23 2.64
C ARG A 199 17.32 16.21 3.81
N ARG A 200 18.32 17.07 3.98
CA ARG A 200 18.34 18.07 5.06
C ARG A 200 17.19 19.05 4.91
N VAL A 201 16.98 19.56 3.69
CA VAL A 201 15.89 20.49 3.38
C VAL A 201 14.55 19.85 3.69
N LEU A 202 14.34 18.61 3.25
CA LEU A 202 13.10 17.87 3.42
C LEU A 202 12.79 17.58 4.88
N ALA A 203 13.75 17.03 5.65
CA ALA A 203 13.57 16.78 7.07
C ALA A 203 13.26 18.09 7.84
N ALA A 204 13.99 19.17 7.56
CA ALA A 204 13.72 20.47 8.19
C ALA A 204 12.34 21.03 7.80
N HIS A 205 11.92 20.85 6.55
CA HIS A 205 10.63 21.30 6.05
C HIS A 205 9.48 20.54 6.72
N ILE A 206 9.56 19.21 6.76
CA ILE A 206 8.55 18.34 7.39
C ILE A 206 8.41 18.71 8.88
N ASN A 207 9.50 18.76 9.65
CA ASN A 207 9.40 19.07 11.09
C ASN A 207 8.83 20.47 11.38
N ARG A 208 8.99 21.41 10.46
CA ARG A 208 8.48 22.78 10.61
C ARG A 208 7.00 22.88 10.24
N ARG A 209 6.58 22.30 9.12
CA ARG A 209 5.21 22.41 8.60
C ARG A 209 4.27 21.34 9.13
N TYR A 210 4.81 20.17 9.41
CA TYR A 210 4.09 18.97 9.81
C TYR A 210 4.72 18.37 11.07
N PRO A 211 4.74 19.12 12.20
CA PRO A 211 5.36 18.67 13.44
C PRO A 211 4.77 17.36 13.98
N GLN A 212 3.59 16.96 13.49
CA GLN A 212 2.96 15.69 13.81
C GLN A 212 3.59 14.46 13.12
N TYR A 213 4.50 14.67 12.16
CA TYR A 213 5.30 13.65 11.49
C TYR A 213 6.79 13.94 11.73
N PRO A 214 7.32 13.67 12.94
CA PRO A 214 8.71 13.99 13.24
C PRO A 214 9.65 13.10 12.41
N VAL A 215 10.51 13.73 11.61
CA VAL A 215 11.45 13.04 10.72
C VAL A 215 12.88 13.51 10.99
N THR A 216 13.81 12.58 11.15
CA THR A 216 15.24 12.91 11.28
C THR A 216 15.97 12.76 9.93
N GLU A 217 17.08 13.47 9.74
CA GLU A 217 17.93 13.27 8.56
C GLU A 217 18.41 11.81 8.43
N SER A 218 18.65 11.10 9.54
CA SER A 218 19.07 9.70 9.50
C SER A 218 18.00 8.74 8.97
N GLN A 219 16.72 9.12 9.03
CA GLN A 219 15.63 8.30 8.51
C GLN A 219 15.46 8.43 6.99
N ILE A 220 16.14 9.38 6.34
CA ILE A 220 16.10 9.53 4.89
C ILE A 220 17.44 9.04 4.33
N ILE A 221 17.40 7.96 3.56
CA ILE A 221 18.59 7.33 2.98
C ILE A 221 18.66 7.70 1.51
N ILE A 222 19.86 7.98 1.01
CA ILE A 222 20.09 8.26 -0.41
C ILE A 222 20.70 7.01 -1.01
N ASP A 223 19.95 6.32 -1.87
CA ASP A 223 20.45 5.19 -2.66
C ASP A 223 19.83 5.21 -4.07
N PHE A 224 20.46 5.96 -4.96
CA PHE A 224 20.01 6.08 -6.34
C PHE A 224 20.07 4.76 -7.10
N ALA A 225 21.02 3.88 -6.78
CA ALA A 225 21.20 2.63 -7.49
C ALA A 225 20.06 1.67 -7.17
N GLU A 226 19.76 1.53 -5.87
CA GLU A 226 18.75 0.59 -5.41
C GLU A 226 17.34 1.06 -5.76
N VAL A 227 17.05 2.35 -5.60
CA VAL A 227 15.74 2.91 -5.95
C VAL A 227 15.45 2.72 -7.44
N GLU A 228 16.42 3.00 -8.32
CA GLU A 228 16.26 2.73 -9.76
C GLU A 228 16.15 1.23 -10.07
N ARG A 229 16.91 0.37 -9.38
CA ARG A 229 16.86 -1.10 -9.57
C ARG A 229 15.45 -1.63 -9.27
N LEU A 230 14.81 -1.11 -8.23
CA LEU A 230 13.44 -1.45 -7.83
C LEU A 230 12.38 -0.79 -8.71
N GLY A 231 12.73 0.17 -9.56
CA GLY A 231 11.77 0.94 -10.35
C GLY A 231 10.85 1.82 -9.49
N ALA A 232 11.32 2.23 -8.32
CA ALA A 232 10.56 3.05 -7.37
C ALA A 232 11.04 4.51 -7.38
N VAL A 233 10.29 5.40 -6.73
CA VAL A 233 10.75 6.78 -6.43
C VAL A 233 11.35 6.88 -5.02
N ALA A 234 10.79 6.09 -4.11
CA ALA A 234 11.25 5.85 -2.75
C ALA A 234 10.78 4.47 -2.27
N PHE A 235 11.33 3.96 -1.18
CA PHE A 235 10.82 2.77 -0.50
C PHE A 235 11.22 2.75 0.99
N ASN A 236 10.48 1.99 1.79
CA ASN A 236 10.83 1.66 3.17
C ASN A 236 11.67 0.37 3.26
N ASP A 237 12.80 0.41 3.97
CA ASP A 237 13.75 -0.71 4.10
C ASP A 237 13.48 -1.67 5.29
N GLY A 238 12.35 -1.49 5.97
CA GLY A 238 11.96 -2.20 7.19
C GLY A 238 12.67 -1.71 8.47
N GLN A 239 13.60 -0.76 8.36
CA GLN A 239 14.36 -0.21 9.49
C GLN A 239 13.86 1.19 9.89
N ASN A 240 12.62 1.53 9.51
CA ASN A 240 12.06 2.87 9.69
C ASN A 240 12.91 3.94 8.97
N HIS A 241 13.41 3.58 7.79
CA HIS A 241 14.02 4.51 6.85
C HIS A 241 13.18 4.63 5.59
N CYS A 242 13.27 5.79 4.95
CA CYS A 242 12.78 6.07 3.60
C CYS A 242 13.99 6.28 2.71
N THR A 243 14.23 5.33 1.81
CA THR A 243 15.30 5.42 0.82
C THR A 243 14.75 6.12 -0.40
N ILE A 244 15.41 7.20 -0.85
CA ILE A 244 14.93 8.07 -1.92
C ILE A 244 15.88 8.10 -3.12
N GLY A 245 15.29 8.18 -4.32
CA GLY A 245 15.99 8.18 -5.60
C GLY A 245 16.14 9.57 -6.24
N PHE A 246 16.39 9.57 -7.55
CA PHE A 246 16.60 10.79 -8.32
C PHE A 246 15.38 11.71 -8.30
N ASP A 247 14.19 11.15 -8.51
CA ASP A 247 12.96 11.93 -8.69
C ASP A 247 12.58 12.70 -7.43
N VAL A 248 12.77 12.10 -6.25
CA VAL A 248 12.52 12.78 -4.98
C VAL A 248 13.53 13.90 -4.76
N VAL A 249 14.81 13.71 -5.10
CA VAL A 249 15.82 14.77 -5.00
C VAL A 249 15.47 15.94 -5.91
N GLU A 250 15.11 15.66 -7.16
CA GLU A 250 14.68 16.68 -8.13
C GLU A 250 13.39 17.39 -7.67
N ALA A 251 12.42 16.65 -7.11
CA ALA A 251 11.19 17.21 -6.54
C ALA A 251 11.49 18.16 -5.37
N VAL A 252 12.40 17.80 -4.46
CA VAL A 252 12.78 18.65 -3.32
C VAL A 252 13.47 19.93 -3.76
N GLU A 253 14.34 19.84 -4.77
CA GLU A 253 15.03 21.01 -5.33
C GLU A 253 14.08 21.99 -6.00
N LEU A 254 12.99 21.48 -6.58
CA LEU A 254 11.91 22.28 -7.13
C LEU A 254 11.05 22.90 -6.02
N ASN A 255 10.49 22.04 -5.16
CA ASN A 255 9.73 22.43 -3.98
C ASN A 255 9.69 21.27 -2.98
N PRO A 256 10.22 21.42 -1.74
CA PRO A 256 10.23 20.33 -0.76
C PRO A 256 8.84 19.82 -0.40
N GLU A 257 7.79 20.62 -0.61
CA GLU A 257 6.40 20.23 -0.40
C GLU A 257 5.98 19.05 -1.30
N PHE A 258 6.53 18.92 -2.52
CA PHE A 258 6.19 17.82 -3.43
C PHE A 258 6.60 16.45 -2.91
N ALA A 259 7.65 16.37 -2.09
CA ALA A 259 8.18 15.11 -1.56
C ALA A 259 7.65 14.75 -0.16
N VAL A 260 6.84 15.62 0.47
CA VAL A 260 6.33 15.39 1.83
C VAL A 260 5.45 14.15 1.87
N SER A 261 4.51 14.04 0.93
CA SER A 261 3.55 12.92 0.90
C SER A 261 4.30 11.59 0.81
N THR A 262 5.24 11.46 -0.14
CA THR A 262 6.08 10.27 -0.34
C THR A 262 6.88 9.91 0.90
N VAL A 263 7.57 10.85 1.56
CA VAL A 263 8.33 10.49 2.78
C VAL A 263 7.41 10.07 3.91
N VAL A 264 6.22 10.68 4.03
CA VAL A 264 5.25 10.28 5.05
C VAL A 264 4.65 8.91 4.75
N HIS A 265 4.37 8.63 3.48
CA HIS A 265 3.95 7.31 2.99
C HIS A 265 4.94 6.23 3.44
N GLU A 266 6.22 6.41 3.11
CA GLU A 266 7.24 5.40 3.43
C GLU A 266 7.50 5.27 4.93
N LEU A 267 7.67 6.39 5.66
CA LEU A 267 8.07 6.35 7.07
C LEU A 267 6.94 6.04 8.03
N PHE A 268 5.70 6.40 7.70
CA PHE A 268 4.57 6.28 8.64
C PHE A 268 3.50 5.35 8.10
N GLY A 269 3.13 5.44 6.82
CA GLY A 269 2.10 4.60 6.22
C GLY A 269 2.37 3.11 6.40
N HIS A 270 3.46 2.62 5.82
CA HIS A 270 3.81 1.20 5.90
C HIS A 270 4.14 0.75 7.33
N ASN A 271 4.90 1.55 8.08
CA ASN A 271 5.32 1.17 9.45
C ASN A 271 4.17 1.11 10.47
N GLU A 272 3.07 1.81 10.21
CA GLU A 272 1.88 1.74 11.05
C GLU A 272 0.95 0.59 10.67
N PHE A 273 1.01 0.13 9.41
CA PHE A 273 0.19 -0.96 8.91
C PHE A 273 0.89 -2.34 9.00
N ASP A 274 2.17 -2.44 8.67
CA ASP A 274 2.91 -3.70 8.45
C ASP A 274 3.53 -4.32 9.71
N ARG A 275 2.91 -4.12 10.89
CA ARG A 275 3.41 -4.70 12.16
C ARG A 275 3.14 -6.19 12.32
N GLY A 276 2.59 -6.81 11.28
CA GLY A 276 2.35 -8.22 11.11
C GLY A 276 1.60 -8.44 9.80
N PHE A 277 1.21 -9.69 9.56
CA PHE A 277 0.41 -10.01 8.38
C PHE A 277 -0.92 -9.25 8.40
N SER A 278 -1.15 -8.44 7.36
CA SER A 278 -2.44 -7.78 7.13
C SER A 278 -3.57 -8.83 6.95
N VAL A 279 -4.85 -8.42 6.95
CA VAL A 279 -5.95 -9.38 6.85
C VAL A 279 -5.87 -10.11 5.52
N SER A 280 -5.67 -9.38 4.43
CA SER A 280 -5.49 -9.98 3.11
C SER A 280 -4.25 -10.86 3.04
N GLU A 281 -3.15 -10.45 3.66
CA GLU A 281 -1.90 -11.21 3.62
C GLU A 281 -2.03 -12.56 4.30
N ARG A 282 -2.64 -12.61 5.50
CA ARG A 282 -2.92 -13.89 6.20
C ARG A 282 -3.77 -14.82 5.35
N LEU A 283 -4.85 -14.27 4.78
CA LEU A 283 -5.76 -15.03 3.91
C LEU A 283 -5.03 -15.57 2.68
N PHE A 284 -4.14 -14.78 2.10
CA PHE A 284 -3.37 -15.17 0.93
C PHE A 284 -2.33 -16.25 1.26
N VAL A 285 -1.55 -16.10 2.33
CA VAL A 285 -0.59 -17.12 2.77
C VAL A 285 -1.31 -18.43 3.09
N GLU A 286 -2.47 -18.38 3.74
CA GLU A 286 -3.28 -19.58 3.99
C GLU A 286 -3.84 -20.19 2.69
N ALA A 287 -4.27 -19.36 1.73
CA ALA A 287 -4.72 -19.82 0.42
C ALA A 287 -3.59 -20.53 -0.35
N VAL A 288 -2.37 -19.98 -0.33
CA VAL A 288 -1.18 -20.59 -0.92
C VAL A 288 -0.85 -21.93 -0.25
N ALA A 289 -0.92 -21.99 1.09
CA ALA A 289 -0.71 -23.23 1.84
C ALA A 289 -1.68 -24.33 1.36
N ARG A 290 -2.98 -23.98 1.25
CA ARG A 290 -4.04 -24.88 0.80
C ARG A 290 -3.84 -25.32 -0.65
N GLN A 291 -3.51 -24.39 -1.54
CA GLN A 291 -3.24 -24.67 -2.95
C GLN A 291 -2.06 -25.64 -3.13
N ARG A 292 -1.00 -25.49 -2.33
CA ARG A 292 0.21 -26.31 -2.37
C ARG A 292 0.12 -27.60 -1.53
N GLY A 293 -0.91 -27.74 -0.70
CA GLY A 293 -1.06 -28.86 0.23
C GLY A 293 0.03 -28.90 1.31
N VAL A 294 0.53 -27.75 1.73
CA VAL A 294 1.55 -27.59 2.79
C VAL A 294 0.95 -26.92 4.02
N ARG A 295 1.69 -26.91 5.14
CA ARG A 295 1.27 -26.15 6.32
C ARG A 295 1.56 -24.66 6.12
N VAL A 296 0.77 -23.81 6.77
CA VAL A 296 0.91 -22.34 6.67
C VAL A 296 2.32 -21.89 7.06
N GLU A 297 2.90 -22.47 8.11
CA GLU A 297 4.26 -22.18 8.57
C GLU A 297 5.36 -22.63 7.59
N ASP A 298 5.04 -23.49 6.63
CA ASP A 298 5.98 -23.97 5.60
C ASP A 298 5.87 -23.17 4.29
N VAL A 299 4.96 -22.18 4.21
CA VAL A 299 4.80 -21.34 3.02
C VAL A 299 5.96 -20.37 2.91
N GLN A 300 6.66 -20.46 1.78
CA GLN A 300 7.55 -19.42 1.28
C GLN A 300 6.93 -18.84 0.02
N LEU A 301 6.48 -17.59 0.10
CA LEU A 301 5.98 -16.86 -1.06
C LEU A 301 7.17 -16.50 -1.98
N THR A 302 6.98 -16.60 -3.28
CA THR A 302 7.93 -16.08 -4.27
C THR A 302 7.84 -14.56 -4.34
N ASP A 303 8.87 -13.88 -4.88
CA ASP A 303 8.85 -12.41 -5.08
C ASP A 303 7.62 -11.95 -5.88
N ASP A 304 7.18 -12.76 -6.85
CA ASP A 304 5.99 -12.52 -7.66
C ASP A 304 4.68 -12.71 -6.88
N GLU A 305 4.62 -13.70 -5.99
CA GLU A 305 3.47 -13.86 -5.09
C GLU A 305 3.40 -12.71 -4.07
N TRP A 306 4.56 -12.25 -3.59
CA TRP A 306 4.66 -11.05 -2.76
C TRP A 306 4.16 -9.82 -3.52
N SER A 307 4.72 -9.53 -4.70
CA SER A 307 4.39 -8.33 -5.48
C SER A 307 2.92 -8.30 -5.93
N ARG A 308 2.37 -9.46 -6.31
CA ARG A 308 0.99 -9.55 -6.80
C ARG A 308 -0.06 -9.46 -5.69
N PHE A 309 0.21 -9.93 -4.48
CA PHE A 309 -0.88 -10.13 -3.50
C PHE A 309 -0.67 -9.42 -2.18
N ASN A 310 0.57 -9.09 -1.83
CA ASN A 310 0.94 -8.84 -0.45
C ASN A 310 0.84 -7.38 -0.02
N TYR A 311 0.72 -6.44 -0.96
CA TYR A 311 1.01 -5.05 -0.64
C TYR A 311 -0.16 -4.09 -0.78
N PHE A 312 -1.31 -4.50 -1.28
CA PHE A 312 -2.38 -3.53 -1.55
C PHE A 312 -2.97 -2.90 -0.27
N GLU A 313 -3.17 -3.65 0.82
CA GLU A 313 -3.75 -3.06 2.03
C GLU A 313 -2.79 -2.05 2.66
N SER A 314 -1.50 -2.39 2.70
CA SER A 314 -0.43 -1.51 3.18
C SER A 314 -0.31 -0.26 2.32
N GLU A 315 -0.23 -0.42 0.99
CA GLU A 315 -0.17 0.69 0.04
C GLU A 315 -1.38 1.59 0.13
N ILE A 316 -2.60 1.05 0.11
CA ILE A 316 -3.82 1.86 0.22
C ILE A 316 -3.84 2.58 1.58
N ALA A 317 -3.45 1.92 2.68
CA ALA A 317 -3.37 2.57 3.98
C ALA A 317 -2.36 3.74 3.97
N SER A 318 -1.17 3.55 3.39
CA SER A 318 -0.16 4.59 3.22
C SER A 318 -0.64 5.75 2.33
N LEU A 319 -1.31 5.45 1.22
CA LEU A 319 -1.88 6.43 0.29
C LEU A 319 -2.98 7.29 0.95
N VAL A 320 -3.80 6.66 1.80
CA VAL A 320 -4.84 7.35 2.57
C VAL A 320 -4.22 8.29 3.62
N TRP A 321 -3.08 7.92 4.20
CA TRP A 321 -2.33 8.73 5.15
C TRP A 321 -1.70 9.97 4.52
N GLU A 322 -1.18 9.85 3.31
CA GLU A 322 -0.56 10.98 2.60
C GLU A 322 -1.55 11.84 1.81
N PHE A 323 -2.82 11.45 1.77
CA PHE A 323 -3.86 12.03 0.91
C PHE A 323 -3.97 13.57 1.03
N ASP A 324 -3.96 14.08 2.25
CA ASP A 324 -4.07 15.52 2.53
C ASP A 324 -2.72 16.26 2.45
N LEU A 325 -1.61 15.53 2.32
CA LEU A 325 -0.25 16.07 2.20
C LEU A 325 0.15 16.28 0.75
N TYR A 326 -0.53 15.60 -0.18
CA TYR A 326 -0.26 15.72 -1.59
C TYR A 326 -0.68 17.10 -2.14
N ILE A 327 0.26 17.76 -2.79
CA ILE A 327 -0.02 18.92 -3.63
C ILE A 327 0.29 18.57 -5.10
N ALA A 328 -0.66 18.83 -6.00
CA ALA A 328 -0.48 18.55 -7.42
C ALA A 328 0.37 19.63 -8.13
N ARG A 329 0.26 20.87 -7.66
CA ARG A 329 0.98 22.03 -8.19
C ARG A 329 1.36 23.00 -7.08
N ASP A 330 2.45 23.73 -7.26
CA ASP A 330 2.84 24.82 -6.37
C ASP A 330 2.25 26.18 -6.80
N ASP A 331 2.56 27.23 -6.04
CA ASP A 331 2.11 28.61 -6.29
C ASP A 331 2.74 29.22 -7.56
N GLN A 332 3.79 28.60 -8.09
CA GLN A 332 4.48 28.98 -9.32
C GLN A 332 3.97 28.19 -10.53
N GLY A 333 3.06 27.24 -10.32
CA GLY A 333 2.43 26.43 -11.35
C GLY A 333 3.21 25.18 -11.76
N HIS A 334 4.34 24.88 -11.10
CA HIS A 334 5.07 23.64 -11.31
C HIS A 334 4.21 22.44 -10.92
N VAL A 335 4.36 21.33 -11.64
CA VAL A 335 3.63 20.08 -11.39
C VAL A 335 4.45 19.18 -10.48
N ASN A 336 3.81 18.51 -9.53
CA ASN A 336 4.45 17.50 -8.70
C ASN A 336 4.86 16.29 -9.58
N PRO A 337 6.16 15.95 -9.66
CA PRO A 337 6.63 14.88 -10.53
C PRO A 337 6.40 13.47 -9.95
N LEU A 338 6.04 13.34 -8.66
CA LEU A 338 5.98 12.04 -7.96
C LEU A 338 4.65 11.30 -8.13
N GLY A 339 3.75 11.81 -8.98
CA GLY A 339 2.43 11.21 -9.20
C GLY A 339 1.45 11.50 -8.06
N SER A 340 0.18 11.12 -8.25
CA SER A 340 -0.91 11.41 -7.32
C SER A 340 -1.28 10.15 -6.52
N PRO A 341 -1.39 10.23 -5.18
CA PRO A 341 -1.82 9.09 -4.37
C PRO A 341 -3.25 8.66 -4.71
N GLN A 342 -4.10 9.59 -5.17
CA GLN A 342 -5.44 9.28 -5.66
C GLN A 342 -5.42 8.35 -6.87
N ALA A 343 -4.55 8.64 -7.85
CA ALA A 343 -4.40 7.82 -9.05
C ALA A 343 -3.87 6.42 -8.71
N LEU A 344 -2.87 6.34 -7.84
CA LEU A 344 -2.31 5.06 -7.36
C LEU A 344 -3.36 4.23 -6.61
N MET A 345 -4.14 4.85 -5.72
CA MET A 345 -5.20 4.16 -4.97
C MET A 345 -6.26 3.57 -5.91
N VAL A 346 -6.67 4.30 -6.94
CA VAL A 346 -7.60 3.80 -7.96
C VAL A 346 -7.01 2.62 -8.73
N SER A 347 -5.73 2.69 -9.09
CA SER A 347 -5.01 1.59 -9.75
C SER A 347 -5.02 0.32 -8.89
N LEU A 348 -4.64 0.44 -7.61
CA LEU A 348 -4.62 -0.67 -6.67
C LEU A 348 -6.01 -1.29 -6.48
N MET A 349 -7.06 -0.47 -6.38
CA MET A 349 -8.44 -0.97 -6.29
C MET A 349 -8.84 -1.78 -7.53
N ARG A 350 -8.43 -1.36 -8.73
CA ARG A 350 -8.72 -2.12 -9.96
C ARG A 350 -7.95 -3.44 -9.99
N ASN A 351 -6.71 -3.44 -9.52
CA ASN A 351 -5.87 -4.65 -9.46
C ASN A 351 -6.45 -5.72 -8.52
N LEU A 352 -7.23 -5.33 -7.50
CA LEU A 352 -7.92 -6.30 -6.65
C LEU A 352 -8.84 -7.25 -7.42
N GLN A 353 -9.44 -6.81 -8.52
CA GLN A 353 -10.35 -7.65 -9.30
C GLN A 353 -9.65 -8.79 -10.03
N SER A 354 -8.36 -8.64 -10.37
CA SER A 354 -7.59 -9.71 -11.01
C SER A 354 -6.91 -10.61 -9.98
N GLN A 355 -6.56 -10.07 -8.81
CA GLN A 355 -5.84 -10.77 -7.77
C GLN A 355 -6.76 -11.61 -6.88
N TRP A 356 -7.94 -11.12 -6.52
CA TRP A 356 -8.81 -11.77 -5.55
C TRP A 356 -10.02 -12.45 -6.16
N ALA A 357 -10.47 -13.53 -5.52
CA ALA A 357 -11.77 -14.11 -5.82
C ALA A 357 -12.84 -13.00 -5.75
N PRO A 358 -13.71 -12.84 -6.78
CA PRO A 358 -14.60 -11.68 -6.87
C PRO A 358 -15.50 -11.44 -5.65
N ASP A 359 -15.92 -12.51 -4.99
CA ASP A 359 -16.74 -12.50 -3.78
C ASP A 359 -15.97 -12.11 -2.50
N LEU A 360 -14.64 -12.11 -2.53
CA LEU A 360 -13.78 -11.67 -1.42
C LEU A 360 -13.39 -10.19 -1.51
N VAL A 361 -13.45 -9.57 -2.69
CA VAL A 361 -13.07 -8.16 -2.89
C VAL A 361 -13.89 -7.22 -1.99
N ARG A 362 -15.22 -7.39 -1.96
CA ARG A 362 -16.09 -6.54 -1.13
C ARG A 362 -15.81 -6.70 0.37
N PRO A 363 -15.74 -7.93 0.93
CA PRO A 363 -15.35 -8.10 2.32
C PRO A 363 -14.04 -7.42 2.71
N LEU A 364 -12.98 -7.60 1.92
CA LEU A 364 -11.67 -6.99 2.17
C LEU A 364 -11.75 -5.46 2.20
N LEU A 365 -12.39 -4.86 1.19
CA LEU A 365 -12.58 -3.41 1.14
C LEU A 365 -13.48 -2.89 2.27
N SER A 366 -14.47 -3.66 2.70
CA SER A 366 -15.34 -3.30 3.82
C SER A 366 -14.57 -3.28 5.14
N GLY A 367 -13.69 -4.27 5.35
CA GLY A 367 -12.76 -4.27 6.47
C GLY A 367 -11.87 -3.04 6.47
N LEU A 368 -11.19 -2.80 5.35
CA LEU A 368 -10.23 -1.72 5.21
C LEU A 368 -10.90 -0.33 5.37
N TYR A 369 -12.09 -0.14 4.80
CA TYR A 369 -12.87 1.09 5.01
C TYR A 369 -13.28 1.29 6.47
N THR A 370 -13.67 0.22 7.17
CA THR A 370 -14.03 0.31 8.58
C THR A 370 -12.82 0.76 9.42
N ARG A 371 -11.62 0.25 9.12
CA ARG A 371 -10.36 0.72 9.71
C ARG A 371 -10.17 2.22 9.48
N PHE A 372 -10.25 2.67 8.23
CA PHE A 372 -10.07 4.08 7.87
C PHE A 372 -11.04 5.01 8.60
N ARG A 373 -12.29 4.58 8.80
CA ARG A 373 -13.25 5.35 9.58
C ARG A 373 -12.96 5.40 11.06
N ALA A 374 -12.30 4.37 11.60
CA ALA A 374 -11.99 4.26 13.00
C ALA A 374 -10.67 4.95 13.38
N ASP A 375 -9.73 5.04 12.44
CA ASP A 375 -8.44 5.70 12.59
C ASP A 375 -8.57 7.23 12.56
N PRO A 376 -8.32 7.95 13.67
CA PRO A 376 -8.44 9.41 13.71
C PRO A 376 -7.35 10.15 12.94
N ASP A 377 -6.29 9.45 12.49
CA ASP A 377 -5.22 10.04 11.70
C ASP A 377 -5.50 9.92 10.18
N VAL A 378 -6.53 9.16 9.80
CA VAL A 378 -7.09 9.14 8.45
C VAL A 378 -8.13 10.25 8.28
N SER A 379 -8.00 11.04 7.22
CA SER A 379 -8.96 12.10 6.96
C SER A 379 -10.28 11.57 6.41
N ASP A 380 -11.35 12.26 6.81
CA ASP A 380 -12.70 12.07 6.30
C ASP A 380 -12.76 12.14 4.76
N ALA A 381 -11.92 12.98 4.14
CA ALA A 381 -11.83 13.13 2.69
C ALA A 381 -11.18 11.90 2.05
N ALA A 382 -10.08 11.40 2.60
CA ALA A 382 -9.40 10.21 2.13
C ALA A 382 -10.30 8.95 2.25
N ALA A 383 -10.97 8.79 3.39
CA ALA A 383 -11.91 7.68 3.60
C ALA A 383 -13.10 7.74 2.63
N ARG A 384 -13.67 8.94 2.38
CA ARG A 384 -14.73 9.11 1.37
C ARG A 384 -14.23 8.81 -0.04
N PHE A 385 -13.05 9.32 -0.41
CA PHE A 385 -12.45 9.06 -1.71
C PHE A 385 -12.28 7.54 -1.94
N PHE A 386 -11.81 6.81 -0.91
CA PHE A 386 -11.72 5.35 -0.95
C PHE A 386 -13.09 4.70 -1.24
N ALA A 387 -14.12 5.05 -0.49
CA ALA A 387 -15.47 4.49 -0.65
C ALA A 387 -16.11 4.83 -2.01
N ASP A 388 -15.96 6.07 -2.47
CA ASP A 388 -16.51 6.53 -3.75
C ASP A 388 -15.84 5.80 -4.92
N ASN A 389 -14.53 5.55 -4.86
CA ASN A 389 -13.82 4.82 -5.90
C ASN A 389 -14.09 3.31 -5.88
N ALA A 390 -14.28 2.70 -4.70
CA ALA A 390 -14.78 1.33 -4.62
C ALA A 390 -16.16 1.21 -5.29
N ARG A 391 -17.03 2.20 -5.12
CA ARG A 391 -18.33 2.25 -5.79
C ARG A 391 -18.20 2.46 -7.30
N GLN A 392 -17.41 3.43 -7.72
CA GLN A 392 -17.28 3.82 -9.12
C GLN A 392 -16.60 2.74 -9.96
N HIS A 393 -15.52 2.15 -9.46
CA HIS A 393 -14.70 1.23 -10.24
C HIS A 393 -15.03 -0.24 -10.03
N LEU A 394 -15.59 -0.59 -8.88
CA LEU A 394 -15.86 -1.99 -8.51
C LEU A 394 -17.36 -2.28 -8.33
N GLY A 395 -18.22 -1.26 -8.35
CA GLY A 395 -19.65 -1.42 -8.07
C GLY A 395 -19.95 -1.76 -6.61
N ILE A 396 -18.99 -1.52 -5.70
CA ILE A 396 -19.09 -1.91 -4.28
C ILE A 396 -19.48 -0.70 -3.43
N THR A 397 -20.58 -0.81 -2.68
CA THR A 397 -20.96 0.20 -1.66
C THR A 397 -20.46 -0.26 -0.30
N LEU A 398 -19.64 0.58 0.34
CA LEU A 398 -18.98 0.34 1.63
C LEU A 398 -19.69 1.04 2.79
#